data_AF-A0A662JIY3-F1
#
_entry.id   AF-A0A662JIY3-F1
#
_cell.length_a   1.000
_cell.length_b   1.000
_cell.length_c   1.000
_cell.angle_alpha   90.00
_cell.angle_beta   90.00
_cell.angle_gamma   90.00
#
_symmetry.space_group_name_H-M   'P 1'
#
loop_
_entity.id
_entity.type
_entity.pdbx_description
1 polymer ?
#
loop_
_entity_poly.entity_id
_entity_poly.type
_entity_poly.pdbx_seq_one_letter_code
_entity_poly.pdbx_strand_id
1 'polypeptide(L)' 'MRIRSFIEDTMRVLRVVRKPSRSEYWVLFRVCVLGMTVIGIYGFLILYLSTIIAAAVGL' A
#
# COMPACT_ATOMS: atom_id res chain seq x y z
N MET A 1 29.60 -17.25 -16.94
CA MET A 1 29.68 -17.85 -15.58
C MET A 1 29.14 -16.97 -14.46
N ARG A 2 29.15 -15.62 -14.54
CA ARG A 2 28.66 -14.73 -13.45
C ARG A 2 27.16 -14.78 -13.15
N ILE A 3 26.29 -14.90 -14.15
CA ILE A 3 24.82 -14.83 -13.95
C ILE A 3 24.28 -16.05 -13.18
N ARG A 4 24.87 -17.24 -13.39
CA ARG A 4 24.45 -18.46 -12.69
C ARG A 4 24.73 -18.35 -11.18
N SER A 5 25.90 -17.84 -10.80
CA SER A 5 26.23 -17.61 -9.39
C SER A 5 25.37 -16.50 -8.76
N PHE A 6 25.09 -15.40 -9.48
CA PHE A 6 24.15 -14.37 -8.98
C PHE A 6 22.74 -14.91 -8.70
N ILE A 7 22.23 -15.80 -9.56
CA ILE A 7 20.92 -16.42 -9.36
C ILE A 7 20.96 -17.36 -8.14
N GLU A 8 22.02 -18.15 -7.98
CA GLU A 8 22.18 -19.05 -6.83
C GLU A 8 22.28 -18.30 -5.50
N ASP A 9 23.04 -17.20 -5.47
CA ASP A 9 23.19 -16.37 -4.27
C ASP A 9 21.88 -15.66 -3.91
N THR A 10 21.16 -15.13 -4.91
CA THR A 10 19.81 -14.55 -4.71
C THR A 10 18.84 -15.60 -4.18
N MET A 11 18.92 -16.84 -4.67
CA MET A 11 18.05 -17.92 -4.22
C MET A 11 18.33 -18.34 -2.78
N ARG A 12 19.58 -18.31 -2.31
CA ARG A 12 19.91 -18.52 -0.89
C ARG A 12 19.29 -17.44 -0.01
N VAL A 13 19.39 -16.18 -0.41
CA VAL A 13 18.79 -15.06 0.33
C VAL A 13 17.28 -15.25 0.43
N LEU A 14 16.59 -15.51 -0.69
CA LEU A 14 15.14 -15.73 -0.73
C LEU A 14 14.67 -16.93 0.12
N ARG A 15 15.52 -17.94 0.34
CA ARG A 15 15.22 -19.08 1.22
C ARG A 15 15.33 -18.73 2.71
N VAL A 16 16.15 -17.74 3.07
CA VAL A 16 16.29 -17.26 4.46
C VAL A 16 15.15 -16.32 4.84
N VAL A 17 14.55 -15.64 3.88
CA VAL A 17 13.40 -14.76 4.15
C VAL A 17 12.21 -15.59 4.63
N ARG A 18 11.75 -15.28 5.84
CA ARG A 18 10.55 -15.90 6.41
C ARG A 18 9.34 -15.45 5.61
N LYS A 19 8.73 -16.38 4.87
CA LYS A 19 7.45 -16.11 4.19
C LYS A 19 6.43 -15.67 5.25
N PRO A 20 5.74 -14.54 5.04
CA PRO A 20 4.82 -14.00 6.02
C PRO A 20 3.75 -15.03 6.34
N SER A 21 3.44 -15.20 7.64
CA SER A 21 2.35 -16.08 8.04
C SER A 21 1.02 -15.50 7.57
N ARG A 22 0.03 -16.35 7.28
CA ARG A 22 -1.30 -15.86 6.85
C ARG A 22 -1.90 -14.90 7.87
N SER A 23 -1.69 -15.14 9.17
CA SER A 23 -2.15 -14.26 10.24
C SER A 23 -1.46 -12.89 10.24
N GLU A 24 -0.14 -12.84 10.08
CA GLU A 24 0.61 -11.58 9.98
C GLU A 24 0.16 -10.77 8.77
N TYR A 25 -0.03 -11.42 7.62
CA TYR A 25 -0.53 -10.76 6.42
C TYR A 25 -1.92 -10.13 6.64
N TRP A 26 -2.83 -10.87 7.27
CA TRP A 26 -4.17 -10.36 7.58
C TRP A 26 -4.15 -9.18 8.54
N VAL A 27 -3.26 -9.19 9.53
CA VAL A 27 -3.09 -8.05 10.45
C VAL A 27 -2.54 -6.84 9.70
N LEU A 28 -1.48 -7.02 8.92
CA LEU A 28 -0.88 -5.94 8.13
C LEU A 28 -1.91 -5.33 7.17
N PHE A 29 -2.63 -6.17 6.45
CA PHE A 29 -3.68 -5.76 5.52
C PHE A 29 -4.75 -4.91 6.20
N ARG A 30 -5.24 -5.34 7.38
CA ARG A 30 -6.24 -4.56 8.13
C ARG A 30 -5.72 -3.20 8.55
N VAL A 31 -4.48 -3.11 9.03
CA VAL A 31 -3.88 -1.83 9.44
C VAL A 31 -3.68 -0.91 8.23
N CYS A 32 -3.20 -1.44 7.11
CA CYS A 32 -3.04 -0.68 5.86
C CYS A 32 -4.40 -0.16 5.35
N VAL A 33 -5.43 -1.00 5.36
CA VAL A 33 -6.79 -0.59 4.97
C VAL A 33 -7.31 0.51 5.88
N LEU A 34 -7.15 0.37 7.20
CA LEU A 34 -7.55 1.42 8.15
C LEU A 34 -6.85 2.76 7.86
N GLY A 35 -5.53 2.74 7.64
CA GLY A 35 -4.77 3.96 7.30
C GLY A 35 -5.21 4.59 5.98
N MET A 36 -5.39 3.79 4.94
CA MET A 36 -5.87 4.26 3.63
C MET A 36 -7.28 4.83 3.70
N THR A 37 -8.18 4.22 4.47
CA THR A 37 -9.54 4.74 4.67
C THR A 37 -9.52 6.10 5.34
N VAL A 38 -8.72 6.29 6.40
CA VAL A 38 -8.64 7.58 7.10
C VAL A 38 -8.12 8.67 6.17
N ILE A 39 -6.98 8.43 5.51
CA ILE A 39 -6.38 9.41 4.59
C ILE A 39 -7.31 9.68 3.39
N GLY A 40 -7.94 8.64 2.86
CA GLY A 40 -8.90 8.74 1.75
C GLY A 40 -10.13 9.57 2.11
N ILE A 41 -10.68 9.42 3.32
CA ILE A 41 -11.80 10.23 3.79
C ILE A 41 -11.38 11.69 3.93
N TYR A 42 -10.20 11.98 4.50
CA TYR A 42 -9.72 13.36 4.60
C TYR A 42 -9.54 14.01 3.23
N GLY A 43 -8.92 13.32 2.28
CA GLY A 43 -8.78 13.82 0.90
C GLY A 43 -10.14 13.99 0.21
N PHE A 44 -11.05 13.03 0.41
CA PHE A 44 -12.40 13.07 -0.14
C PHE A 44 -13.19 14.26 0.39
N LEU A 45 -13.13 14.56 1.70
CA LEU A 45 -13.82 15.69 2.29
C LEU A 45 -13.34 17.02 1.69
N ILE A 46 -12.03 17.19 1.52
CA ILE A 46 -11.44 18.40 0.92
C ILE A 46 -11.93 18.57 -0.52
N LEU A 47 -11.85 17.52 -1.32
CA LEU A 47 -12.29 17.57 -2.72
C LEU A 47 -13.80 17.80 -2.83
N TYR A 48 -14.59 17.10 -2.02
CA TYR A 48 -16.04 17.21 -2.01
C TYR A 48 -16.49 18.64 -1.66
N LEU A 49 -15.92 19.22 -0.60
CA LEU A 49 -16.18 20.62 -0.23
C LEU A 49 -15.75 21.57 -1.34
N SER A 50 -14.57 21.39 -1.92
CA SER A 50 -14.09 22.19 -3.04
C SER A 50 -15.03 22.12 -4.24
N THR A 51 -15.51 20.93 -4.61
CA THR A 51 -16.44 20.74 -5.73
C THR A 51 -17.80 21.38 -5.50
N ILE A 52 -18.34 21.31 -4.27
CA ILE A 52 -19.62 21.95 -3.93
C ILE A 52 -19.47 23.46 -3.98
N ILE A 53 -18.39 23.99 -3.41
CA ILE A 53 -18.12 25.43 -3.42
C ILE A 53 -17.92 25.91 -4.86
N ALA A 54 -17.16 25.20 -5.69
CA ALA A 54 -16.98 25.52 -7.10
C ALA A 54 -18.32 25.51 -7.86
N ALA A 55 -19.16 24.49 -7.65
CA ALA A 55 -20.48 24.41 -8.26
C ALA A 55 -21.43 25.53 -7.77
N ALA A 56 -21.36 25.92 -6.50
CA ALA A 56 -22.17 26.99 -5.92
C ALA A 56 -21.72 28.39 -6.36
N VAL A 57 -20.42 28.59 -6.60
CA VAL A 57 -19.85 29.84 -7.11
C VAL A 57 -20.10 30.02 -8.62
N GLY A 58 -20.57 28.97 -9.32
CA GLY A 58 -21.13 29.09 -10.66
C GLY A 58 -20.10 29.35 -11.77
N LEU A 59 -18.90 28.77 -11.65
CA LEU A 59 -17.97 28.63 -12.78
C LEU A 59 -18.28 27.37 -13.59
#